data_AF-A0A2V7ERR9-F1
#
_entry.id   AF-A0A2V7ERR9-F1
#
_cell.length_a   1.000
_cell.length_b   1.000
_cell.length_c   1.000
_cell.angle_alpha   90.00
_cell.angle_beta   90.00
_cell.angle_gamma   90.00
#
_symmetry.space_group_name_H-M   'P 1'
#
loop_
_entity.id
_entity.type
_entity.pdbx_description
1 polymer ?
#
loop_
_entity_poly.entity_id
_entity_poly.type
_entity_poly.pdbx_seq_one_letter_code
_entity_poly.pdbx_strand_id
1 'polypeptide(L)'
;MLRKTGAVLLAVGLFLPYSPGVAVITSVWHNLAEVLFQGFPVLLAFVYALHSFVPPLARFHQRHGQALHGSLRMVYFVLVGAYLATATAGRADWPALGPVLAALVITGGLLYWGQGRGTKAERLPLLLLIAGGVPVIAYFIETLRAGALAYGGWVFTAGYVLAVVGEVQGLRAAPKIAHGG
;
A
#
# COMPACT_ATOMS: atom_id res chain seq x y z
N MET A 1 -14.87 -11.04 -4.73
CA MET A 1 -15.56 -9.76 -4.40
C MET A 1 -14.66 -8.80 -3.64
N LEU A 2 -13.99 -9.23 -2.54
CA LEU A 2 -13.19 -8.36 -1.68
C LEU A 2 -12.15 -7.48 -2.39
N ARG A 3 -11.40 -8.00 -3.36
CA ARG A 3 -10.41 -7.20 -4.15
C ARG A 3 -11.05 -5.99 -4.82
N LYS A 4 -12.19 -6.21 -5.50
CA LYS A 4 -12.93 -5.14 -6.18
C LYS A 4 -13.54 -4.16 -5.18
N THR A 5 -14.15 -4.65 -4.10
CA THR A 5 -14.70 -3.78 -3.05
C THR A 5 -13.60 -2.93 -2.41
N GLY A 6 -12.46 -3.54 -2.08
CA GLY A 6 -11.29 -2.84 -1.56
C GLY A 6 -10.76 -1.79 -2.54
N ALA A 7 -10.65 -2.13 -3.82
CA ALA A 7 -10.26 -1.19 -4.88
C ALA A 7 -11.23 0.00 -5.03
N VAL A 8 -12.55 -0.23 -4.93
CA VAL A 8 -13.55 0.85 -4.93
C VAL A 8 -13.34 1.74 -3.71
N LEU A 9 -13.22 1.17 -2.52
CA LEU A 9 -13.08 1.95 -1.30
C LEU A 9 -11.75 2.72 -1.24
N LEU A 10 -10.67 2.14 -1.77
CA LEU A 10 -9.41 2.87 -1.97
C LEU A 10 -9.62 4.06 -2.90
N ALA A 11 -10.24 3.85 -4.06
CA ALA A 11 -10.51 4.91 -5.02
C ALA A 11 -11.41 6.00 -4.41
N VAL A 12 -12.53 5.64 -3.81
CA VAL A 12 -13.46 6.57 -3.14
C VAL A 12 -12.77 7.31 -2.00
N GLY A 13 -11.98 6.60 -1.19
CA GLY A 13 -11.21 7.16 -0.09
C GLY A 13 -10.33 8.33 -0.53
N LEU A 14 -9.70 8.26 -1.70
CA LEU A 14 -8.86 9.34 -2.25
C LEU A 14 -9.63 10.65 -2.53
N PHE A 15 -10.93 10.58 -2.80
CA PHE A 15 -11.78 11.74 -3.09
C PHE A 15 -12.51 12.29 -1.86
N LEU A 16 -12.49 11.56 -0.75
CA LEU A 16 -13.15 11.97 0.48
C LEU A 16 -12.27 12.96 1.27
N PRO A 17 -12.88 13.81 2.11
CA PRO A 17 -12.14 14.81 2.87
C PRO A 17 -11.30 14.18 3.99
N TYR A 18 -10.05 14.65 4.09
CA TYR A 18 -9.12 14.32 5.18
C TYR A 18 -8.93 15.49 6.17
N SER A 19 -9.42 16.67 5.78
CA SER A 19 -9.66 17.84 6.63
C SER A 19 -10.71 18.73 5.95
N PRO A 20 -11.27 19.77 6.61
CA PRO A 20 -12.22 20.67 5.99
C PRO A 20 -11.67 21.27 4.68
N GLY A 21 -12.32 20.95 3.55
CA GLY A 21 -11.94 21.45 2.23
C GLY A 21 -10.73 20.78 1.56
N VAL A 22 -10.12 19.76 2.15
CA VAL A 22 -8.94 19.07 1.56
C VAL A 22 -9.24 17.59 1.33
N ALA A 23 -9.23 17.19 0.06
CA ALA A 23 -9.10 15.79 -0.35
C ALA A 23 -7.64 15.51 -0.75
N VAL A 24 -7.16 14.29 -0.47
CA VAL A 24 -5.75 13.90 -0.71
C VAL A 24 -5.41 13.91 -2.21
N ILE A 25 -6.38 13.62 -3.08
CA ILE A 25 -6.14 13.64 -4.53
C ILE A 25 -5.97 15.06 -5.11
N THR A 26 -6.52 16.06 -4.44
CA THR A 26 -6.42 17.48 -4.84
C THR A 26 -5.37 18.24 -4.04
N SER A 27 -4.63 17.57 -3.14
CA SER A 27 -3.59 18.22 -2.36
C SER A 27 -2.34 18.49 -3.21
N VAL A 28 -1.72 19.64 -2.98
CA VAL A 28 -0.41 19.97 -3.53
C VAL A 28 0.64 19.44 -2.56
N TRP A 29 1.63 18.69 -3.05
CA TRP A 29 2.71 18.14 -2.22
C TRP A 29 3.94 19.03 -2.31
N HIS A 30 4.22 19.76 -1.24
CA HIS A 30 5.21 20.85 -1.21
C HIS A 30 6.60 20.37 -0.83
N ASN A 31 6.72 19.16 -0.27
CA ASN A 31 7.99 18.62 0.21
C ASN A 31 8.07 17.10 0.02
N LEU A 32 9.27 16.57 0.23
CA LEU A 32 9.55 15.14 0.06
C LEU A 32 8.73 14.25 1.01
N ALA A 33 8.44 14.72 2.23
CA ALA A 33 7.63 13.94 3.17
C ALA A 33 6.20 13.79 2.64
N GLU A 34 5.57 14.86 2.19
CA GLU A 34 4.23 14.82 1.57
C GLU A 34 4.20 13.92 0.32
N VAL A 35 5.22 14.01 -0.54
CA VAL A 35 5.31 13.13 -1.72
C VAL A 35 5.40 11.66 -1.31
N LEU A 36 6.20 11.32 -0.30
CA LEU A 36 6.39 9.93 0.12
C LEU A 36 5.20 9.39 0.92
N PHE A 37 4.60 10.19 1.80
CA PHE A 37 3.49 9.73 2.66
C PHE A 37 2.11 9.87 2.05
N GLN A 38 1.92 10.78 1.11
CA GLN A 38 0.61 11.02 0.49
C GLN A 38 0.66 10.68 -0.99
N GLY A 39 1.57 11.29 -1.76
CA GLY A 39 1.64 11.10 -3.20
C GLY A 39 1.91 9.65 -3.62
N PHE A 40 2.84 8.98 -2.95
CA PHE A 40 3.19 7.61 -3.28
C PHE A 40 2.06 6.61 -2.97
N PRO A 41 1.39 6.65 -1.79
CA PRO A 41 0.18 5.85 -1.55
C PRO A 41 -0.96 6.12 -2.51
N VAL A 42 -1.19 7.39 -2.88
CA VAL A 42 -2.19 7.78 -3.88
C VAL A 42 -1.89 7.09 -5.21
N LEU A 43 -0.64 7.19 -5.69
CA LEU A 43 -0.21 6.57 -6.93
C LEU A 43 -0.41 5.05 -6.90
N LEU A 44 0.00 4.38 -5.82
CA LEU A 44 -0.13 2.93 -5.71
C LEU A 44 -1.59 2.46 -5.57
N ALA A 45 -2.41 3.18 -4.81
CA ALA A 45 -3.84 2.91 -4.70
C ALA A 45 -4.53 3.08 -6.06
N PHE A 46 -4.15 4.12 -6.82
CA PHE A 46 -4.66 4.36 -8.17
C PHE A 46 -4.25 3.24 -9.13
N VAL A 47 -2.97 2.84 -9.14
CA VAL A 47 -2.48 1.72 -9.96
C VAL A 47 -3.18 0.40 -9.58
N TYR A 48 -3.41 0.15 -8.29
CA TYR A 48 -4.16 -1.02 -7.83
C TYR A 48 -5.62 -1.00 -8.28
N ALA A 49 -6.28 0.15 -8.21
CA ALA A 49 -7.65 0.32 -8.69
C ALA A 49 -7.73 0.09 -10.21
N LEU A 50 -6.84 0.70 -10.99
CA LEU A 50 -6.76 0.46 -12.42
C LEU A 50 -6.48 -1.01 -12.74
N HIS A 51 -5.56 -1.66 -12.01
CA HIS A 51 -5.30 -3.09 -12.18
C HIS A 51 -6.56 -3.93 -11.96
N SER A 52 -7.40 -3.54 -11.00
CA SER A 52 -8.62 -4.26 -10.62
C SER A 52 -9.78 -4.09 -11.61
N PHE A 53 -9.82 -2.96 -12.34
CA PHE A 53 -10.95 -2.61 -13.21
C PHE A 53 -10.63 -2.48 -14.70
N VAL A 54 -9.35 -2.39 -15.08
CA VAL A 54 -8.93 -2.17 -16.47
C VAL A 54 -8.25 -3.45 -17.00
N PRO A 55 -8.98 -4.32 -17.73
CA PRO A 55 -8.43 -5.58 -18.24
C PRO A 55 -7.18 -5.43 -19.12
N PRO A 56 -7.04 -4.39 -19.96
CA PRO A 56 -5.78 -4.11 -20.66
C PRO A 56 -4.57 -3.98 -19.72
N LEU A 57 -4.71 -3.23 -18.62
CA LEU A 57 -3.64 -3.03 -17.65
C LEU A 57 -3.33 -4.32 -16.88
N ALA A 58 -4.35 -5.08 -16.50
CA ALA A 58 -4.16 -6.38 -15.85
C ALA A 58 -3.36 -7.34 -16.74
N ARG A 59 -3.66 -7.39 -18.05
CA ARG A 59 -2.90 -8.19 -19.02
C ARG A 59 -1.46 -7.70 -19.18
N PHE A 60 -1.24 -6.38 -19.18
CA PHE A 60 0.10 -5.81 -19.18
C PHE A 60 0.90 -6.25 -17.94
N HIS A 61 0.31 -6.15 -16.75
CA HIS A 61 0.91 -6.62 -15.50
C HIS A 61 1.23 -8.13 -15.52
N GLN A 62 0.39 -8.95 -16.14
CA GLN A 62 0.66 -10.38 -16.30
C GLN A 62 1.87 -10.63 -17.23
N ARG A 63 1.93 -9.94 -18.37
CA ARG A 63 3.04 -10.08 -19.35
C ARG A 63 4.38 -9.63 -18.79
N HIS A 64 4.40 -8.54 -18.02
CA HIS A 64 5.64 -7.95 -17.48
C HIS A 64 5.84 -8.23 -15.99
N GLY A 65 5.08 -9.19 -15.43
CA GLY A 65 4.99 -9.40 -13.99
C GLY A 65 6.32 -9.69 -13.30
N GLN A 66 7.25 -10.38 -13.95
CA GLN A 66 8.58 -10.62 -13.39
C GLN A 66 9.39 -9.33 -13.19
N ALA A 67 9.44 -8.48 -14.22
CA ALA A 67 10.19 -7.23 -14.18
C ALA A 67 9.53 -6.24 -13.19
N LEU A 68 8.22 -6.07 -13.29
CA LEU A 68 7.44 -5.19 -12.41
C LEU A 68 7.51 -5.63 -10.94
N HIS A 69 7.50 -6.94 -10.68
CA HIS A 69 7.64 -7.45 -9.32
C HIS A 69 9.04 -7.15 -8.76
N GLY A 70 10.09 -7.33 -9.56
CA GLY A 70 11.46 -7.01 -9.15
C GLY A 70 11.65 -5.52 -8.84
N SER A 71 11.21 -4.64 -9.75
CA SER A 71 11.32 -3.20 -9.58
C SER A 71 10.51 -2.70 -8.39
N LEU A 72 9.27 -3.15 -8.22
CA LEU A 72 8.42 -2.72 -7.13
C LEU A 72 8.93 -3.22 -5.77
N ARG A 73 9.54 -4.42 -5.72
CA ARG A 73 10.18 -4.93 -4.51
C ARG A 73 11.41 -4.12 -4.13
N MET A 74 12.21 -3.70 -5.12
CA MET A 74 13.32 -2.77 -4.90
C MET A 74 12.82 -1.44 -4.33
N VAL A 75 11.81 -0.83 -4.97
CA VAL A 75 11.17 0.41 -4.50
C VAL A 75 10.68 0.26 -3.07
N TYR A 76 10.01 -0.85 -2.74
CA TYR A 76 9.58 -1.13 -1.37
C TYR A 76 10.75 -1.11 -0.38
N PHE A 77 11.85 -1.80 -0.65
CA PHE A 77 12.98 -1.81 0.29
C PHE A 77 13.67 -0.46 0.44
N VAL A 78 13.79 0.32 -0.65
CA VAL A 78 14.29 1.69 -0.59
C VAL A 78 13.39 2.54 0.31
N LEU A 79 12.08 2.43 0.15
CA LEU A 79 11.11 3.14 0.98
C LEU A 79 11.16 2.70 2.44
N VAL A 80 11.26 1.40 2.71
CA VAL A 80 11.45 0.87 4.07
C VAL A 80 12.68 1.51 4.73
N GLY A 81 13.81 1.54 4.02
CA GLY A 81 15.04 2.16 4.52
C GLY A 81 14.85 3.65 4.78
N ALA A 82 14.22 4.37 3.84
CA ALA A 82 13.93 5.79 3.99
C ALA A 82 13.04 6.04 5.21
N TYR A 83 11.90 5.35 5.33
CA TYR A 83 10.96 5.50 6.45
C TYR A 83 11.59 5.20 7.79
N LEU A 84 12.39 4.13 7.87
CA LEU A 84 13.06 3.76 9.12
C LEU A 84 14.09 4.82 9.52
N ALA A 85 14.97 5.22 8.58
CA ALA A 85 16.06 6.17 8.87
C ALA A 85 15.53 7.53 9.36
N THR A 86 14.52 8.08 8.69
CA THR A 86 13.93 9.37 9.06
C THR A 86 13.10 9.30 10.34
N ALA A 87 12.38 8.20 10.58
CA ALA A 87 11.66 7.99 11.85
C ALA A 87 12.62 7.83 13.03
N THR A 88 13.74 7.11 12.85
CA THR A 88 14.79 7.01 13.87
C THR A 88 15.48 8.34 14.14
N ALA A 89 15.57 9.21 13.14
CA ALA A 89 16.12 10.56 13.29
C ALA A 89 15.14 11.56 13.94
N GLY A 90 13.89 11.15 14.24
CA GLY A 90 12.91 12.00 14.92
C GLY A 90 12.52 13.26 14.13
N ARG A 91 12.48 13.19 12.79
CA ARG A 91 12.09 14.34 11.97
C ARG A 91 10.64 14.75 12.26
N ALA A 92 10.41 16.05 12.47
CA ALA A 92 9.12 16.59 12.88
C ALA A 92 7.97 16.31 11.89
N ASP A 93 8.26 16.32 10.58
CA ASP A 93 7.26 16.07 9.53
C ASP A 93 7.08 14.58 9.22
N TRP A 94 7.55 13.70 10.10
CA TRP A 94 7.60 12.26 9.89
C TRP A 94 6.83 11.51 10.96
N PRO A 95 6.14 10.41 10.61
CA PRO A 95 5.49 9.58 11.60
C PRO A 95 6.49 9.07 12.65
N ALA A 96 5.98 8.95 13.88
CA ALA A 96 6.77 8.44 14.98
C ALA A 96 7.32 7.03 14.69
N LEU A 97 8.44 6.68 15.33
CA LEU A 97 9.12 5.40 15.13
C LEU A 97 8.21 4.19 15.41
N GLY A 98 7.37 4.25 16.46
CA GLY A 98 6.47 3.16 16.82
C GLY A 98 5.50 2.75 15.70
N PRO A 99 4.67 3.68 15.18
CA PRO A 99 3.81 3.44 14.01
C PRO A 99 4.56 2.91 12.79
N VAL A 100 5.75 3.45 12.49
CA VAL A 100 6.58 2.97 11.36
C VAL A 100 7.01 1.52 11.58
N LEU A 101 7.51 1.16 12.76
CA LEU A 101 7.90 -0.22 13.06
C LEU A 101 6.71 -1.19 12.95
N ALA A 102 5.54 -0.81 13.46
CA ALA A 102 4.33 -1.61 13.33
C ALA A 102 3.96 -1.84 11.85
N ALA A 103 4.01 -0.77 11.05
CA ALA A 103 3.75 -0.84 9.63
C ALA A 103 4.75 -1.76 8.90
N LEU A 104 6.05 -1.65 9.21
CA LEU A 104 7.11 -2.49 8.65
C LEU A 104 6.95 -3.98 8.99
N VAL A 105 6.55 -4.30 10.23
CA VAL A 105 6.28 -5.68 10.64
C VAL A 105 5.13 -6.26 9.82
N ILE A 106 4.05 -5.48 9.61
CA ILE A 106 2.90 -5.92 8.83
C ILE A 106 3.26 -6.10 7.34
N THR A 107 3.83 -5.07 6.71
CA THR A 107 4.16 -5.12 5.28
C THR A 107 5.27 -6.12 4.98
N GLY A 108 6.28 -6.22 5.85
CA GLY A 108 7.35 -7.20 5.77
C GLY A 108 6.85 -8.63 5.97
N GLY A 109 5.97 -8.84 6.95
CA GLY A 109 5.32 -10.13 7.18
C GLY A 109 4.48 -10.59 5.99
N LEU A 110 3.69 -9.68 5.39
CA LEU A 110 2.94 -9.95 4.16
C LEU A 110 3.85 -10.27 2.97
N LEU A 111 4.95 -9.51 2.81
CA LEU A 111 5.93 -9.76 1.76
C LEU A 111 6.56 -11.14 1.89
N TYR A 112 7.03 -11.50 3.09
CA TYR A 112 7.63 -12.81 3.39
C TYR A 112 6.62 -13.94 3.16
N TRP A 113 5.42 -13.81 3.71
CA TRP A 113 4.33 -14.77 3.55
C TRP A 113 3.97 -15.01 2.06
N GLY A 114 3.98 -13.96 1.25
CA GLY A 114 3.71 -14.03 -0.19
C GLY A 114 4.79 -14.76 -1.00
N GLN A 115 6.02 -14.92 -0.48
CA GLN A 115 7.12 -15.50 -1.27
C GLN A 115 6.92 -16.98 -1.62
N GLY A 116 6.16 -17.73 -0.84
CA GLY A 116 5.93 -19.15 -1.07
C GLY A 116 4.72 -19.49 -1.95
N ARG A 117 4.02 -18.53 -2.56
CA ARG A 117 2.69 -18.75 -3.18
C ARG A 117 2.47 -18.02 -4.49
N GLY A 118 1.99 -18.72 -5.52
CA GLY A 118 1.68 -18.12 -6.81
C GLY A 118 2.90 -17.53 -7.55
N THR A 119 2.70 -17.15 -8.80
CA THR A 119 3.70 -16.54 -9.68
C THR A 119 4.01 -15.08 -9.28
N LYS A 120 5.11 -14.52 -9.79
CA LYS A 120 5.47 -13.10 -9.57
C LYS A 120 4.36 -12.14 -10.05
N ALA A 121 3.70 -12.49 -11.15
CA ALA A 121 2.56 -11.73 -11.68
C ALA A 121 1.36 -11.77 -10.73
N GLU A 122 1.02 -12.94 -10.19
CA GLU A 122 -0.10 -13.09 -9.24
C GLU A 122 0.15 -12.36 -7.91
N ARG A 123 1.43 -12.21 -7.51
CA ARG A 123 1.83 -11.46 -6.30
C ARG A 123 1.88 -9.96 -6.50
N LEU A 124 1.94 -9.48 -7.74
CA LEU A 124 2.13 -8.06 -8.04
C LEU A 124 1.06 -7.15 -7.39
N PRO A 125 -0.25 -7.50 -7.40
CA PRO A 125 -1.28 -6.66 -6.79
C PRO A 125 -1.10 -6.53 -5.27
N LEU A 126 -0.76 -7.64 -4.59
CA LEU A 126 -0.42 -7.59 -3.17
C LEU A 126 0.84 -6.75 -2.94
N LEU A 127 1.84 -6.84 -3.81
CA LEU A 127 3.06 -6.06 -3.69
C LEU A 127 2.81 -4.55 -3.83
N LEU A 128 1.86 -4.12 -4.66
CA LEU A 128 1.42 -2.71 -4.73
C LEU A 128 0.87 -2.25 -3.38
N LEU A 129 0.01 -3.05 -2.75
CA LEU A 129 -0.54 -2.75 -1.43
C LEU A 129 0.53 -2.79 -0.33
N ILE A 130 1.51 -3.68 -0.42
CA ILE A 130 2.65 -3.72 0.51
C ILE A 130 3.50 -2.45 0.36
N ALA A 131 3.81 -2.04 -0.86
CA ALA A 131 4.62 -0.86 -1.13
C ALA A 131 3.98 0.43 -0.60
N GLY A 132 2.67 0.56 -0.72
CA GLY A 132 1.91 1.69 -0.16
C GLY A 132 1.55 1.51 1.32
N GLY A 133 1.76 0.33 1.89
CA GLY A 133 1.23 -0.04 3.21
C GLY A 133 1.91 0.69 4.37
N VAL A 134 3.21 0.97 4.26
CA VAL A 134 3.98 1.62 5.33
C VAL A 134 3.38 2.97 5.73
N PRO A 135 3.25 3.95 4.81
CA PRO A 135 2.64 5.24 5.14
C PRO A 135 1.17 5.13 5.52
N VAL A 136 0.40 4.21 4.92
CA VAL A 136 -1.03 4.03 5.21
C VAL A 136 -1.26 3.54 6.65
N ILE A 137 -0.51 2.52 7.06
CA ILE A 137 -0.62 1.95 8.41
C ILE A 137 -0.08 2.93 9.45
N ALA A 138 1.06 3.58 9.18
CA ALA A 138 1.64 4.56 10.09
C ALA A 138 0.69 5.74 10.33
N TYR A 139 0.15 6.32 9.25
CA TYR A 139 -0.87 7.39 9.31
C TYR A 139 -2.10 6.95 10.12
N PHE A 140 -2.63 5.77 9.83
CA PHE A 140 -3.81 5.25 10.53
C PHE A 140 -3.56 5.12 12.04
N ILE A 141 -2.44 4.51 12.44
CA ILE A 141 -2.12 4.33 13.87
C ILE A 141 -2.00 5.69 14.56
N GLU A 142 -1.30 6.64 13.95
CA GLU A 142 -1.03 7.94 14.55
C GLU A 142 -2.30 8.78 14.70
N THR A 143 -3.09 8.88 13.64
CA THR A 143 -4.35 9.64 13.66
C THR A 143 -5.44 8.97 14.50
N LEU A 144 -5.47 7.63 14.55
CA LEU A 144 -6.37 6.89 15.43
C LEU A 144 -6.02 7.16 16.90
N ARG A 145 -4.74 7.10 17.28
CA ARG A 145 -4.28 7.41 18.64
C ARG A 145 -4.58 8.85 19.05
N ALA A 146 -4.54 9.78 18.10
CA ALA A 146 -4.88 11.18 18.31
C ALA A 146 -6.40 11.46 18.30
N GLY A 147 -7.25 10.48 18.00
CA GLY A 147 -8.70 10.69 17.84
C GLY A 147 -9.08 11.59 16.66
N ALA A 148 -8.17 11.73 15.68
CA ALA A 148 -8.26 12.70 14.58
C ALA A 148 -8.39 12.02 13.20
N LEU A 149 -8.73 10.72 13.16
CA LEU A 149 -8.89 10.01 11.89
C LEU A 149 -10.15 10.49 11.16
N ALA A 150 -9.93 11.22 10.06
CA ALA A 150 -10.98 11.78 9.23
C ALA A 150 -11.73 10.70 8.43
N TYR A 151 -12.89 11.07 7.88
CA TYR A 151 -13.76 10.16 7.12
C TYR A 151 -13.05 9.54 5.91
N GLY A 152 -12.30 10.33 5.13
CA GLY A 152 -11.50 9.80 4.03
C GLY A 152 -10.46 8.77 4.50
N GLY A 153 -9.79 9.04 5.62
CA GLY A 153 -8.85 8.12 6.25
C GLY A 153 -9.49 6.79 6.66
N TRP A 154 -10.69 6.82 7.22
CA TRP A 154 -11.45 5.60 7.54
C TRP A 154 -11.77 4.77 6.30
N VAL A 155 -12.36 5.40 5.28
CA VAL A 155 -12.80 4.70 4.06
C VAL A 155 -11.58 4.13 3.31
N PHE A 156 -10.51 4.91 3.21
CA PHE A 156 -9.29 4.47 2.54
C PHE A 156 -8.63 3.30 3.28
N THR A 157 -8.46 3.38 4.60
CA THR A 157 -7.85 2.28 5.36
C THR A 157 -8.72 1.02 5.36
N ALA A 158 -10.05 1.15 5.41
CA ALA A 158 -10.96 0.02 5.24
C ALA A 158 -10.80 -0.62 3.85
N GLY A 159 -10.71 0.20 2.80
CA GLY A 159 -10.43 -0.26 1.44
C GLY A 159 -9.10 -0.99 1.33
N TYR A 160 -8.06 -0.44 1.94
CA TYR A 160 -6.73 -1.06 2.02
C TYR A 160 -6.78 -2.46 2.65
N VAL A 161 -7.41 -2.58 3.82
CA VAL A 161 -7.54 -3.86 4.53
C VAL A 161 -8.31 -4.88 3.69
N LEU A 162 -9.44 -4.50 3.11
CA LEU A 162 -10.24 -5.40 2.28
C LEU A 162 -9.51 -5.84 1.00
N ALA A 163 -8.76 -4.93 0.38
CA ALA A 163 -7.91 -5.23 -0.76
C ALA A 163 -6.81 -6.25 -0.37
N VAL A 164 -6.07 -6.00 0.71
CA VAL A 164 -5.02 -6.89 1.21
C VAL A 164 -5.60 -8.28 1.51
N VAL A 165 -6.71 -8.35 2.25
CA VAL A 165 -7.37 -9.62 2.57
C VAL A 165 -7.80 -10.35 1.29
N GLY A 166 -8.39 -9.63 0.33
CA GLY A 166 -8.79 -10.20 -0.95
C GLY A 166 -7.60 -10.74 -1.77
N GLU A 167 -6.47 -10.04 -1.76
CA GLU A 167 -5.25 -10.51 -2.43
C GLU A 167 -4.66 -11.73 -1.73
N VAL A 168 -4.54 -11.70 -0.40
CA VAL A 168 -4.08 -12.81 0.42
C VAL A 168 -4.95 -14.06 0.21
N GLN A 169 -6.29 -13.92 0.18
CA GLN A 169 -7.18 -15.06 -0.05
C GLN A 169 -6.96 -15.69 -1.43
N GLY A 170 -6.83 -14.89 -2.49
CA GLY A 170 -6.58 -15.48 -3.81
C GLY A 170 -5.18 -16.07 -3.95
N LEU A 171 -4.16 -15.50 -3.30
CA LEU A 171 -2.83 -16.12 -3.25
C LEU A 171 -2.78 -17.39 -2.39
N ARG A 172 -3.64 -17.52 -1.37
CA ARG A 172 -3.78 -18.78 -0.61
C ARG A 172 -4.30 -19.92 -1.46
N ALA A 173 -5.17 -19.62 -2.43
CA ALA A 173 -5.70 -20.60 -3.37
C ALA A 173 -4.69 -20.98 -4.47
N ALA A 174 -3.64 -20.18 -4.68
CA ALA A 174 -2.60 -20.47 -5.66
C ALA A 174 -1.65 -21.59 -5.17
N PRO A 175 -1.04 -22.36 -6.10
CA PRO A 175 -0.08 -23.40 -5.74
C PRO A 175 1.08 -22.84 -4.90
N LYS A 176 1.51 -23.61 -3.90
CA LYS A 176 2.75 -23.31 -3.17
C LYS A 176 3.93 -23.52 -4.12
N ILE A 177 4.83 -22.55 -4.15
CA ILE A 177 6.10 -22.68 -4.86
C ILE A 177 7.14 -23.14 -3.83
N ALA A 178 7.65 -24.35 -4.01
CA ALA A 178 8.89 -24.73 -3.36
C ALA A 178 10.02 -23.96 -4.05
N HIS A 179 10.69 -23.06 -3.34
CA HIS A 179 12.03 -22.63 -3.75
C HIS A 179 12.97 -23.80 -3.42
N GLY A 180 12.99 -24.79 -4.32
CA GLY A 180 13.94 -25.89 -4.28
C GLY A 180 15.30 -25.39 -4.72
N GLY A 181 16.26 -25.50 -3.79
CA GLY A 181 17.66 -25.12 -3.86
C GLY A 181 18.22 -25.25 -2.46
#